data_AF-A0A4R8EPY6-F1
#
_entry.id   AF-A0A4R8EPY6-F1
#
_cell.length_a   1.000
_cell.length_b   1.000
_cell.length_c   1.000
_cell.angle_alpha   90.00
_cell.angle_beta   90.00
_cell.angle_gamma   90.00
#
_symmetry.space_group_name_H-M   'P 1'
#
loop_
_entity.id
_entity.type
_entity.pdbx_description
1 polymer ?
#
loop_
_entity_poly.entity_id
_entity_poly.type
_entity_poly.pdbx_seq_one_letter_code
_entity_poly.pdbx_strand_id
1 'polypeptide(L)'
;MNFKVSAVVLCLVMTAPAMANTSDQQTRVMDYCQQTSLPLLVAASMFVTKHASNVAPADARPEIQKYVSDSVEYKKASSTVKSAMDKVVTELANTGAMQAHQQAMMSQGEKYLGVHAISWGMKTVGPFTAWCNYNHFER
;
A
#
# COMPACT_ATOMS: atom_id res chain seq x y z
N MET A 1 29.76 -64.97 31.21
CA MET A 1 29.76 -63.52 30.95
C MET A 1 28.85 -63.28 29.75
N ASN A 2 27.63 -62.80 30.00
CA ASN A 2 26.62 -62.54 28.97
C ASN A 2 26.49 -61.02 28.81
N PHE A 3 26.96 -60.48 27.69
CA PHE A 3 26.76 -59.07 27.36
C PHE A 3 25.35 -58.88 26.79
N LYS A 4 24.45 -58.32 27.61
CA LYS A 4 23.23 -57.66 27.14
C LYS A 4 23.61 -56.21 26.84
N VAL A 5 23.49 -55.79 25.58
CA VAL A 5 23.47 -54.36 25.23
C VAL A 5 22.10 -54.07 24.65
N SER A 6 21.25 -53.52 25.51
CA SER A 6 19.92 -53.01 25.17
C SER A 6 20.04 -51.91 24.13
N ALA A 7 19.30 -52.05 23.03
CA ALA A 7 19.12 -51.00 22.04
C ALA A 7 18.37 -49.83 22.67
N VAL A 8 19.05 -48.70 22.86
CA VAL A 8 18.42 -47.44 23.26
C VAL A 8 17.68 -46.88 22.05
N VAL A 9 16.34 -46.99 22.08
CA VAL A 9 15.44 -46.28 21.16
C VAL A 9 15.58 -44.79 21.48
N LEU A 10 16.35 -44.08 20.64
CA LEU A 10 16.46 -42.64 20.71
C LEU A 10 15.17 -42.04 20.13
N CYS A 11 14.26 -41.62 21.00
CA CYS A 11 13.17 -40.70 20.66
C CYS A 11 13.77 -39.40 20.14
N LEU A 12 13.97 -39.30 18.82
CA LEU A 12 14.14 -38.02 18.12
C LEU A 12 12.78 -37.32 18.15
N VAL A 13 12.55 -36.58 19.23
CA VAL A 13 11.47 -35.60 19.32
C VAL A 13 11.69 -34.63 18.17
N MET A 14 10.81 -34.71 17.19
CA MET A 14 10.75 -33.78 16.07
C MET A 14 10.55 -32.37 16.60
N THR A 15 11.61 -31.58 16.66
CA THR A 15 11.50 -30.12 16.67
C THR A 15 11.19 -29.67 15.25
N ALA A 16 9.96 -29.92 14.80
CA ALA A 16 9.41 -29.18 13.68
C ALA A 16 9.42 -27.70 14.14
N PRO A 17 10.15 -26.79 13.45
CA PRO A 17 9.95 -25.38 13.72
C PRO A 17 8.47 -25.10 13.42
N ALA A 18 7.81 -24.38 14.32
CA ALA A 18 6.43 -23.95 14.16
C ALA A 18 6.30 -23.00 12.95
N MET A 19 6.29 -23.58 11.75
CA MET A 19 6.14 -22.92 10.46
C MET A 19 4.68 -23.09 10.03
N ALA A 20 3.74 -22.54 10.81
CA ALA A 20 2.32 -22.66 10.48
C ALA A 20 1.44 -21.48 10.96
N ASN A 21 2.01 -20.43 11.57
CA ASN A 21 1.21 -19.27 12.03
C ASN A 21 1.68 -17.91 11.44
N THR A 22 2.77 -17.92 10.67
CA THR A 22 3.34 -16.71 10.04
C THR A 22 2.70 -16.37 8.70
N SER A 23 2.14 -17.35 7.98
CA SER A 23 1.43 -17.14 6.70
C SER A 23 0.17 -16.30 6.89
N ASP A 24 -0.58 -16.56 7.96
CA ASP A 24 -1.91 -15.99 8.14
C ASP A 24 -1.82 -14.54 8.59
N GLN A 25 -0.88 -14.22 9.48
CA GLN A 25 -0.62 -12.83 9.87
C GLN A 25 -0.08 -12.02 8.69
N GLN A 26 0.90 -12.55 7.95
CA GLN A 26 1.43 -11.85 6.78
C GLN A 26 0.35 -11.59 5.73
N THR A 27 -0.56 -12.54 5.52
CA THR A 27 -1.70 -12.38 4.59
C THR A 27 -2.64 -11.27 5.05
N ARG A 28 -3.00 -11.24 6.34
CA ARG A 28 -3.88 -10.17 6.89
C ARG A 28 -3.25 -8.78 6.80
N VAL A 29 -1.95 -8.66 7.08
CA VAL A 29 -1.20 -7.41 6.93
C VAL A 29 -1.24 -6.95 5.47
N MET A 30 -0.94 -7.84 4.53
CA MET A 30 -0.97 -7.52 3.10
C MET A 30 -2.36 -7.08 2.65
N ASP A 31 -3.39 -7.83 3.02
CA ASP A 31 -4.78 -7.51 2.68
C ASP A 31 -5.20 -6.16 3.27
N TYR A 32 -4.88 -5.90 4.53
CA TYR A 32 -5.18 -4.62 5.17
C TYR A 32 -4.49 -3.47 4.45
N CYS A 33 -3.18 -3.58 4.22
CA CYS A 33 -2.39 -2.53 3.61
C CYS A 33 -2.79 -2.27 2.15
N GLN A 34 -3.14 -3.31 1.40
CA GLN A 34 -3.70 -3.16 0.06
C GLN A 34 -5.06 -2.46 0.10
N GLN A 35 -5.96 -2.86 0.99
CA GLN A 35 -7.27 -2.22 1.15
C GLN A 35 -7.12 -0.74 1.51
N THR A 36 -6.28 -0.38 2.49
CA THR A 36 -6.06 1.01 2.87
C THR A 36 -5.40 1.86 1.78
N SER A 37 -4.68 1.23 0.85
CA SER A 37 -4.05 1.91 -0.28
C SER A 37 -5.05 2.19 -1.41
N LEU A 38 -6.14 1.43 -1.52
CA LEU A 38 -7.12 1.55 -2.59
C LEU A 38 -7.75 2.95 -2.71
N PRO A 39 -8.29 3.59 -1.64
CA PRO A 39 -8.84 4.94 -1.76
C PRO A 39 -7.78 5.96 -2.21
N LEU A 40 -6.52 5.77 -1.82
CA LEU A 40 -5.40 6.63 -2.25
C LEU A 40 -5.09 6.46 -3.75
N LEU A 41 -5.12 5.23 -4.27
CA LEU A 41 -4.90 4.96 -5.70
C LEU A 41 -6.02 5.55 -6.56
N VAL A 42 -7.27 5.45 -6.11
CA VAL A 42 -8.41 6.07 -6.81
C VAL A 42 -8.30 7.59 -6.75
N ALA A 43 -7.97 8.15 -5.59
CA ALA A 43 -7.71 9.58 -5.41
C ALA A 43 -6.62 10.11 -6.38
N ALA A 44 -5.53 9.36 -6.55
CA ALA A 44 -4.48 9.71 -7.49
C ALA A 44 -4.97 9.80 -8.93
N SER A 45 -5.78 8.81 -9.33
CA SER A 45 -6.36 8.75 -10.67
C SER A 45 -7.34 9.89 -10.89
N MET A 46 -8.20 10.18 -9.90
CA MET A 46 -9.12 11.31 -9.91
C MET A 46 -8.38 12.63 -10.09
N PHE A 47 -7.25 12.84 -9.40
CA PHE A 47 -6.46 14.06 -9.52
C PHE A 47 -5.92 14.26 -10.93
N VAL A 48 -5.33 13.22 -11.51
CA VAL A 48 -4.79 13.27 -12.88
C VAL A 48 -5.89 13.57 -13.90
N THR A 49 -7.05 12.91 -13.78
CA THR A 49 -8.19 13.15 -14.68
C THR A 49 -8.74 14.57 -14.54
N LYS A 50 -8.88 15.08 -13.31
CA LYS A 50 -9.34 16.46 -13.06
C LYS A 50 -8.36 17.48 -13.62
N HIS A 51 -7.07 17.27 -13.41
CA HIS A 51 -6.04 18.13 -13.96
C HIS A 51 -6.07 18.15 -15.49
N ALA A 52 -6.19 16.98 -16.13
CA ALA A 52 -6.34 16.86 -17.59
C ALA A 52 -7.64 17.52 -18.11
N SER A 53 -8.66 17.65 -17.25
CA SER A 53 -9.92 18.34 -17.54
C SER A 53 -9.89 19.84 -17.18
N ASN A 54 -8.70 20.41 -16.95
CA ASN A 54 -8.49 21.82 -16.58
C ASN A 54 -9.20 22.27 -15.29
N VAL A 55 -9.47 21.35 -14.37
CA VAL A 55 -9.95 21.71 -13.02
C VAL A 55 -8.79 22.32 -12.23
N ALA A 56 -9.03 23.46 -11.59
CA ALA A 56 -8.01 24.11 -10.78
C ALA A 56 -7.57 23.19 -9.61
N PRO A 57 -6.26 23.09 -9.31
CA PRO A 57 -5.78 22.25 -8.21
C PRO A 57 -6.41 22.58 -6.85
N ALA A 58 -6.73 23.87 -6.62
CA ALA A 58 -7.41 24.35 -5.42
C ALA A 58 -8.82 23.76 -5.24
N ASP A 59 -9.48 23.41 -6.34
CA ASP A 59 -10.83 22.82 -6.33
C ASP A 59 -10.76 21.28 -6.31
N ALA A 60 -9.77 20.69 -6.97
CA ALA A 60 -9.59 19.24 -6.99
C ALA A 60 -9.12 18.66 -5.63
N ARG A 61 -8.23 19.39 -4.92
CA ARG A 61 -7.62 18.91 -3.67
C ARG A 61 -8.64 18.66 -2.54
N PRO A 62 -9.57 19.57 -2.22
CA PRO A 62 -10.60 19.33 -1.20
C PRO A 62 -11.48 18.12 -1.51
N GLU A 63 -11.81 17.91 -2.78
CA GLU A 63 -12.64 16.78 -3.22
C GLU A 63 -11.93 15.45 -3.02
N ILE A 64 -10.64 15.39 -3.36
CA ILE A 64 -9.83 14.18 -3.17
C ILE A 64 -9.62 13.90 -1.68
N GLN A 65 -9.33 14.93 -0.89
CA GLN A 65 -9.23 14.80 0.58
C GLN A 65 -10.53 14.27 1.16
N LYS A 66 -11.66 14.83 0.72
CA LYS A 66 -12.99 14.37 1.13
C LYS A 66 -13.21 12.91 0.76
N TYR A 67 -12.95 12.53 -0.50
CA TYR A 67 -13.08 11.15 -0.98
C TYR A 67 -12.31 10.16 -0.10
N VAL A 68 -11.04 10.45 0.20
CA VAL A 68 -10.22 9.58 1.05
C VAL A 68 -10.76 9.54 2.47
N SER A 69 -11.05 10.70 3.07
CA SER A 69 -11.55 10.77 4.46
C SER A 69 -12.93 10.13 4.65
N ASP A 70 -13.75 10.10 3.60
CA ASP A 70 -15.08 9.47 3.63
C ASP A 70 -15.02 7.95 3.43
N SER A 71 -13.91 7.40 2.96
CA SER A 71 -13.72 5.96 2.76
C SER A 71 -13.86 5.17 4.06
N VAL A 72 -14.36 3.93 3.94
CA VAL A 72 -14.53 3.02 5.08
C VAL A 72 -13.16 2.67 5.67
N GLU A 73 -12.16 2.52 4.81
CA GLU A 73 -10.78 2.21 5.12
C GLU A 73 -10.15 3.30 5.98
N TYR A 74 -10.29 4.58 5.57
CA TYR A 74 -9.81 5.70 6.37
C TYR A 74 -10.52 5.76 7.72
N LYS A 75 -11.85 5.66 7.76
CA LYS A 75 -12.63 5.76 9.01
C LYS A 75 -12.21 4.71 10.04
N LYS A 76 -11.96 3.47 9.59
CA LYS A 76 -11.55 2.34 10.43
C LYS A 76 -10.05 2.29 10.74
N ALA A 77 -9.22 3.07 10.05
CA ALA A 77 -7.79 3.09 10.27
C ALA A 77 -7.41 3.69 11.64
N SER A 78 -6.26 3.24 12.17
CA SER A 78 -5.65 3.85 13.35
C SER A 78 -5.26 5.31 13.08
N SER A 79 -5.05 6.10 14.12
CA SER A 79 -4.60 7.50 13.98
C SER A 79 -3.29 7.62 13.19
N THR A 80 -2.35 6.69 13.42
CA THR A 80 -1.08 6.62 12.70
C THR A 80 -1.29 6.38 11.21
N VAL A 81 -2.13 5.41 10.84
CA VAL A 81 -2.42 5.12 9.43
C VAL A 81 -3.19 6.27 8.78
N LYS A 82 -4.16 6.88 9.47
CA LYS A 82 -4.86 8.09 8.98
C LYS A 82 -3.90 9.22 8.66
N SER A 83 -2.98 9.53 9.58
CA SER A 83 -1.97 10.57 9.35
C SER A 83 -1.07 10.26 8.15
N ALA A 84 -0.71 8.99 7.94
CA ALA A 84 0.05 8.58 6.77
C ALA A 84 -0.77 8.71 5.48
N MET A 85 -2.06 8.32 5.49
CA MET A 85 -2.97 8.53 4.36
C MET A 85 -3.10 10.02 4.01
N ASP A 86 -3.25 10.91 5.00
CA ASP A 86 -3.37 12.35 4.80
C ASP A 86 -2.09 12.97 4.18
N LYS A 87 -0.92 12.46 4.55
CA LYS A 87 0.35 12.83 3.91
C LYS A 87 0.36 12.44 2.44
N VAL A 88 -0.06 11.21 2.12
CA VAL A 88 -0.16 10.76 0.72
C VAL A 88 -1.13 11.64 -0.07
N VAL A 89 -2.28 12.01 0.48
CA VAL A 89 -3.22 12.92 -0.20
C VAL A 89 -2.57 14.28 -0.50
N THR A 90 -1.79 14.80 0.44
CA THR A 90 -1.06 16.06 0.23
C THR A 90 -0.03 15.93 -0.90
N GLU A 91 0.69 14.81 -0.97
CA GLU A 91 1.65 14.52 -2.04
C GLU A 91 0.98 14.33 -3.40
N LEU A 92 -0.16 13.63 -3.43
CA LEU A 92 -0.97 13.44 -4.64
C LEU A 92 -1.40 14.77 -5.26
N ALA A 93 -1.76 15.73 -4.42
CA ALA A 93 -2.18 17.06 -4.85
C ALA A 93 -1.02 17.99 -5.26
N ASN A 94 0.23 17.51 -5.27
CA ASN A 94 1.38 18.27 -5.76
C ASN A 94 1.38 18.32 -7.30
N THR A 95 0.75 19.36 -7.83
CA THR A 95 0.58 19.56 -9.28
C THR A 95 1.93 19.62 -10.00
N GLY A 96 2.93 20.30 -9.44
CA GLY A 96 4.25 20.41 -10.07
C GLY A 96 4.96 19.05 -10.19
N ALA A 97 4.93 18.25 -9.13
CA ALA A 97 5.51 16.91 -9.14
C ALA A 97 4.77 15.95 -10.09
N MET A 98 3.43 16.06 -10.16
CA MET A 98 2.60 15.29 -11.08
C MET A 98 2.88 15.67 -12.54
N GLN A 99 2.96 16.96 -12.88
CA GLN A 99 3.27 17.41 -14.23
C GLN A 99 4.68 16.98 -14.67
N ALA A 100 5.67 17.13 -13.80
CA ALA A 100 7.03 16.66 -14.08
C ALA A 100 7.06 15.14 -14.32
N HIS A 101 6.26 14.37 -13.56
CA HIS A 101 6.09 12.93 -13.78
C HIS A 101 5.47 12.62 -15.15
N GLN A 102 4.38 13.30 -15.51
CA GLN A 102 3.72 13.12 -16.81
C GLN A 102 4.66 13.47 -17.98
N GLN A 103 5.45 14.55 -17.85
CA GLN A 103 6.45 14.91 -18.85
C GLN A 103 7.52 13.83 -19.02
N ALA A 104 8.00 13.24 -17.92
CA ALA A 104 8.94 12.12 -17.97
C ALA A 104 8.33 10.87 -18.61
N MET A 105 7.05 10.58 -18.37
CA MET A 105 6.34 9.48 -19.04
C MET A 105 6.21 9.75 -20.55
N MET A 106 5.87 10.98 -20.93
CA MET A 106 5.78 11.38 -22.34
C MET A 106 7.13 11.28 -23.08
N SER A 107 8.24 11.62 -22.42
CA SER A 107 9.58 11.47 -23.02
C SER A 107 9.99 10.01 -23.23
N GLN A 108 9.36 9.07 -22.51
CA GLN A 108 9.51 7.63 -22.68
C GLN A 108 8.50 7.03 -23.70
N GLY A 109 7.69 7.88 -24.35
CA GLY A 109 6.71 7.45 -25.35
C GLY A 109 5.31 7.19 -24.81
N GLU A 110 5.08 7.30 -23.49
CA GLU A 110 3.78 7.07 -22.88
C GLU A 110 2.88 8.30 -22.97
N LYS A 111 1.84 8.23 -23.80
CA LYS A 111 0.91 9.35 -24.07
C LYS A 111 -0.51 9.12 -23.53
N TYR A 112 -0.79 7.92 -23.03
CA TYR A 112 -2.14 7.58 -22.58
C TYR A 112 -2.41 8.12 -21.18
N LEU A 113 -3.49 8.91 -21.04
CA LEU A 113 -3.90 9.51 -19.76
C LEU A 113 -4.11 8.45 -18.67
N GLY A 114 -4.67 7.30 -19.01
CA GLY A 114 -4.86 6.20 -18.05
C GLY A 114 -3.53 5.67 -17.49
N VAL A 115 -2.48 5.60 -18.33
CA VAL A 115 -1.14 5.19 -17.89
C VAL A 115 -0.51 6.26 -17.00
N HIS A 116 -0.72 7.54 -17.32
CA HIS A 116 -0.28 8.65 -16.45
C HIS A 116 -0.96 8.59 -15.08
N ALA A 117 -2.27 8.32 -15.03
CA ALA A 117 -3.02 8.18 -13.80
C ALA A 117 -2.50 7.03 -12.92
N ILE A 118 -2.36 5.84 -13.51
CA ILE A 118 -1.86 4.64 -12.81
C ILE A 118 -0.43 4.84 -12.34
N SER A 119 0.46 5.33 -13.22
CA SER A 119 1.88 5.52 -12.87
C SER A 119 2.06 6.59 -11.79
N TRP A 120 1.25 7.66 -11.80
CA TRP A 120 1.25 8.66 -10.73
C TRP A 120 0.79 8.06 -9.41
N GLY A 121 -0.32 7.30 -9.42
CA GLY A 121 -0.83 6.59 -8.26
C GLY A 121 0.20 5.62 -7.68
N MET A 122 0.85 4.80 -8.51
CA MET A 122 1.88 3.87 -8.03
C MET A 122 3.10 4.58 -7.46
N LYS A 123 3.56 5.66 -8.09
CA LYS A 123 4.72 6.44 -7.63
C LYS A 123 4.51 7.04 -6.24
N THR A 124 3.29 7.47 -5.94
CA THR A 124 2.94 8.21 -4.72
C THR A 124 2.38 7.30 -3.62
N VAL A 125 1.53 6.33 -3.97
CA VAL A 125 0.87 5.44 -2.99
C VAL A 125 1.73 4.22 -2.67
N GLY A 126 2.56 3.75 -3.61
CA GLY A 126 3.42 2.59 -3.43
C GLY A 126 4.29 2.64 -2.16
N PRO A 127 4.98 3.76 -1.86
CA PRO A 127 5.72 3.92 -0.61
C PRO A 127 4.87 3.76 0.64
N PHE A 128 3.62 4.26 0.63
CA PHE A 128 2.69 4.07 1.75
C PHE A 128 2.30 2.59 1.91
N THR A 129 2.00 1.89 0.82
CA THR A 129 1.67 0.46 0.85
C THR A 129 2.84 -0.36 1.41
N ALA A 130 4.07 -0.07 0.96
CA ALA A 130 5.28 -0.72 1.45
C ALA A 130 5.53 -0.42 2.94
N TRP A 131 5.40 0.85 3.35
CA TRP A 131 5.52 1.25 4.75
C TRP A 131 4.48 0.56 5.63
N CYS A 132 3.23 0.47 5.17
CA CYS A 132 2.16 -0.17 5.92
C CYS A 132 2.50 -1.65 6.19
N ASN A 133 2.94 -2.36 5.14
CA ASN A 133 3.32 -3.77 5.23
C ASN A 133 4.53 -3.97 6.15
N TYR A 134 5.57 -3.15 5.99
CA TYR A 134 6.79 -3.25 6.80
C TYR A 134 6.51 -3.09 8.30
N ASN A 135 5.57 -2.22 8.66
CA ASN A 135 5.19 -1.99 10.05
C ASN A 135 4.12 -2.96 10.56
N HIS A 136 3.72 -3.94 9.74
CA HIS A 136 2.74 -4.98 10.10
C HIS A 136 1.43 -4.41 10.64
N PHE A 137 0.94 -3.30 10.07
CA PHE A 137 -0.37 -2.80 10.44
C PHE A 137 -1.45 -3.78 9.98
N GLU A 138 -2.34 -4.12 10.91
CA GLU A 138 -3.59 -4.82 10.65
C GLU A 138 -4.71 -4.16 11.49
N ARG A 139 -5.97 -4.55 11.27
CA ARG A 139 -7.13 -3.98 11.99
C ARG A 139 -7.19 -4.38 13.45
#